data_AF-A0A7F5R9P9-F1
#
_entry.id   AF-A0A7F5R9P9-F1
#
_cell.length_a   1.000
_cell.length_b   1.000
_cell.length_c   1.000
_cell.angle_alpha   90.00
_cell.angle_beta   90.00
_cell.angle_gamma   90.00
#
_symmetry.space_group_name_H-M   'P 1'
#
loop_
_entity.id
_entity.type
_entity.pdbx_description
1 polymer ?
#
loop_
_entity_poly.entity_id
_entity_poly.type
_entity_poly.pdbx_seq_one_letter_code
_entity_poly.pdbx_strand_id
1 'polypeptide(L)'
;MSHFNWKVGNSNYHILRTGCFPYIKYHCTKRPYQDLSVEDLFFRLVKLMNLGIPCLLYGIAAIMMISHSEIVNTPNGRVTIFFLIPENKDSNY
;
A
#
# COMPACT_ATOMS: atom_id res chain seq x y z
N MET A 1 -7.03 -9.75 -1.13
CA MET A 1 -7.37 -8.95 0.08
C MET A 1 -6.71 -7.58 -0.04
N SER A 2 -7.53 -6.56 -0.24
CA SER A 2 -7.15 -5.15 -0.38
C SER A 2 -7.06 -4.46 0.97
N HIS A 3 -7.97 -4.71 1.93
CA HIS A 3 -7.93 -4.08 3.25
C HIS A 3 -7.95 -5.14 4.36
N PHE A 4 -6.96 -5.14 5.25
CA PHE A 4 -6.87 -6.14 6.32
C PHE A 4 -6.14 -5.64 7.57
N ASN A 5 -6.40 -6.30 8.70
CA ASN A 5 -5.70 -6.09 9.96
C ASN A 5 -4.40 -6.90 9.97
N TRP A 6 -3.30 -6.25 10.34
CA TRP A 6 -2.02 -6.89 10.58
C TRP A 6 -1.57 -6.62 12.02
N LYS A 7 -1.54 -7.68 12.82
CA LYS A 7 -1.06 -7.62 14.22
C LYS A 7 0.46 -7.78 14.26
N VAL A 8 1.14 -6.77 14.79
CA VAL A 8 2.59 -6.78 15.00
C VAL A 8 2.86 -6.53 16.50
N GLY A 9 3.26 -7.58 17.21
CA GLY A 9 3.38 -7.55 18.68
C GLY A 9 2.04 -7.23 19.36
N ASN A 10 2.04 -6.16 20.16
CA ASN A 10 0.85 -5.66 20.86
C ASN A 10 0.06 -4.60 20.07
N SER A 11 0.54 -4.20 18.89
CA SER A 11 -0.12 -3.18 18.06
C SER A 11 -0.83 -3.82 16.88
N ASN A 12 -1.93 -3.22 16.47
CA ASN A 12 -2.65 -3.58 15.25
C ASN A 12 -2.50 -2.47 14.21
N TYR A 13 -2.26 -2.87 12.97
CA TYR A 13 -2.10 -1.98 11.83
C TYR A 13 -3.16 -2.32 10.78
N HIS A 14 -3.82 -1.30 10.25
CA HIS A 14 -4.69 -1.44 9.10
C HIS A 14 -3.83 -1.29 7.85
N ILE A 15 -3.84 -2.33 7.01
CA ILE A 15 -3.09 -2.37 5.75
C ILE A 15 -4.07 -2.29 4.59
N LEU A 16 -4.03 -1.18 3.86
CA LEU A 16 -4.79 -0.99 2.64
C LEU A 16 -3.86 -1.05 1.42
N ARG A 17 -4.06 -2.07 0.58
CA ARG A 17 -3.38 -2.28 -0.70
C ARG A 17 -4.29 -1.89 -1.86
N THR A 18 -3.79 -0.99 -2.69
CA THR A 18 -4.44 -0.56 -3.93
C THR A 18 -3.58 -0.95 -5.13
N GLY A 19 -4.24 -1.18 -6.27
CA GLY A 19 -3.56 -1.61 -7.49
C GLY A 19 -2.89 -0.42 -8.19
N CYS A 20 -1.65 -0.61 -8.62
CA CYS A 20 -0.82 0.43 -9.24
C CYS A 20 0.22 -0.22 -10.19
N PHE A 21 -0.21 -1.09 -11.12
CA PHE A 21 0.69 -1.99 -11.86
C PHE A 21 1.76 -1.22 -12.66
N PRO A 22 3.07 -1.53 -12.52
CA PRO A 22 3.64 -2.76 -11.94
C PRO A 22 3.90 -2.71 -10.41
N TYR A 23 3.60 -1.59 -9.77
CA TYR A 23 3.77 -1.38 -8.34
C TYR A 23 2.53 -1.75 -7.53
N ILE A 24 2.69 -1.78 -6.20
CA ILE A 24 1.59 -1.91 -5.25
C ILE A 24 1.69 -0.74 -4.29
N LYS A 25 0.72 0.16 -4.36
CA LYS A 25 0.60 1.22 -3.35
C LYS A 25 -0.05 0.61 -2.11
N TYR A 26 0.58 0.81 -0.97
CA TYR A 26 0.04 0.41 0.32
C TYR A 26 -0.04 1.61 1.26
N HIS A 27 -0.99 1.55 2.19
CA HIS A 27 -1.13 2.47 3.30
C HIS A 27 -1.17 1.66 4.59
N CYS A 28 -0.39 2.07 5.58
CA CYS A 28 -0.25 1.40 6.85
C CYS A 28 -0.55 2.40 7.96
N THR A 29 -1.55 2.10 8.79
CA THR A 29 -1.97 3.00 9.88
C THR A 29 -2.21 2.19 11.16
N LYS A 30 -1.62 2.63 12.27
CA LYS A 30 -1.83 1.99 13.59
C LYS A 30 -3.23 2.28 14.10
N ARG A 31 -4.07 1.25 14.25
CA ARG A 31 -5.48 1.36 14.69
C ARG A 31 -5.94 0.12 15.45
N PRO A 32 -6.93 0.23 16.35
CA PRO A 32 -7.52 -0.95 16.99
C PRO A 32 -8.12 -1.91 15.95
N TYR A 33 -8.30 -3.18 16.34
CA TYR A 33 -8.89 -4.18 15.46
C TYR A 33 -10.31 -3.79 15.05
N GLN A 34 -10.61 -3.87 13.76
CA GLN A 34 -11.92 -3.55 13.21
C GLN A 34 -12.29 -4.54 12.11
N ASP A 35 -13.57 -4.85 11.94
CA ASP A 35 -14.01 -5.64 10.79
C ASP A 35 -13.93 -4.77 9.52
N LEU A 36 -13.02 -5.15 8.61
CA LEU A 36 -12.72 -4.46 7.35
C LEU A 36 -13.35 -5.17 6.14
N SER A 37 -14.17 -6.19 6.37
CA SER A 37 -14.68 -7.08 5.32
C SER A 37 -15.58 -6.35 4.31
N VAL A 38 -16.41 -5.41 4.78
CA VAL A 38 -17.29 -4.59 3.93
C VAL A 38 -16.47 -3.66 3.04
N GLU A 39 -15.45 -3.02 3.60
CA GLU A 39 -14.56 -2.14 2.85
C GLU A 39 -13.74 -2.92 1.82
N ASP A 40 -13.22 -4.10 2.17
CA ASP A 40 -12.51 -4.98 1.24
C ASP A 40 -13.39 -5.36 0.04
N LEU A 41 -14.65 -5.73 0.31
CA LEU A 41 -15.62 -6.07 -0.74
C LEU A 41 -15.90 -4.86 -1.63
N PHE A 42 -16.17 -3.69 -1.05
CA PHE A 42 -16.41 -2.47 -1.80
C PHE A 42 -15.24 -2.13 -2.74
N PHE A 43 -14.00 -2.12 -2.23
CA PHE A 43 -12.83 -1.84 -3.05
C PHE A 43 -12.59 -2.89 -4.14
N ARG A 44 -12.91 -4.17 -3.87
CA ARG A 44 -12.83 -5.22 -4.88
C ARG A 44 -13.87 -5.05 -5.98
N LEU A 45 -15.12 -4.72 -5.62
CA LEU A 45 -16.18 -4.45 -6.59
C LEU A 45 -15.86 -3.25 -7.47
N VAL A 46 -15.38 -2.15 -6.89
CA VAL A 46 -14.96 -0.96 -7.65
C VAL A 46 -13.83 -1.30 -8.64
N LYS A 47 -12.82 -2.07 -8.22
CA LYS A 47 -11.74 -2.51 -9.12
C LYS A 47 -12.26 -3.34 -10.30
N LEU A 48 -13.23 -4.21 -10.04
CA LEU A 48 -13.84 -5.08 -11.06
C LEU A 48 -14.72 -4.28 -12.04
N MET A 49 -15.55 -3.37 -11.53
CA MET A 49 -16.38 -2.50 -12.38
C MET A 49 -15.55 -1.61 -13.31
N ASN A 50 -14.37 -1.18 -12.86
CA ASN A 50 -13.48 -0.35 -13.65
C ASN A 50 -12.48 -1.14 -14.51
N LEU A 51 -12.64 -2.47 -14.63
CA LEU A 51 -11.79 -3.37 -15.43
C LEU A 51 -10.28 -3.19 -15.19
N GLY A 52 -9.88 -2.72 -14.00
CA GLY A 52 -8.48 -2.43 -13.69
C GLY A 52 -7.87 -1.22 -14.42
N ILE A 53 -8.64 -0.43 -15.19
CA ILE A 53 -8.16 0.78 -15.88
C ILE A 53 -7.49 1.76 -14.89
N PRO A 54 -8.07 2.05 -13.71
CA PRO A 54 -7.40 2.88 -12.71
C PRO A 54 -6.07 2.27 -12.26
N CYS A 55 -6.00 0.95 -12.05
CA CYS A 55 -4.75 0.32 -11.60
C CYS A 55 -3.60 0.53 -12.60
N LEU A 56 -3.91 0.59 -13.89
CA LEU A 56 -2.94 0.76 -14.96
C LEU A 56 -2.54 2.25 -15.13
N LEU A 57 -3.51 3.17 -15.12
CA LEU A 57 -3.24 4.61 -15.20
C LEU A 57 -2.42 5.12 -14.01
N TYR A 58 -2.77 4.69 -12.79
CA TYR A 58 -2.01 5.05 -11.59
C TYR A 58 -0.60 4.46 -11.63
N GLY A 59 -0.44 3.27 -12.19
CA GLY A 59 0.86 2.63 -12.38
C GLY A 59 1.76 3.37 -13.37
N ILE A 60 1.22 3.77 -14.53
CA ILE A 60 1.93 4.60 -15.51
C ILE A 60 2.35 5.94 -14.88
N ALA A 61 1.42 6.59 -14.17
CA ALA A 61 1.71 7.83 -13.46
C ALA A 61 2.82 7.63 -12.41
N ALA A 62 2.79 6.52 -11.67
CA ALA A 62 3.84 6.20 -10.71
C ALA A 62 5.21 6.00 -11.37
N ILE A 63 5.30 5.28 -12.50
CA ILE A 63 6.56 5.13 -13.25
C ILE A 63 7.15 6.49 -13.60
N MET A 64 6.33 7.45 -14.05
CA MET A 64 6.80 8.78 -14.43
C MET A 64 7.21 9.65 -13.24
N MET A 65 6.60 9.45 -12.07
CA MET A 65 6.79 10.36 -10.93
C MET A 65 7.70 9.80 -9.82
N ILE A 66 7.94 8.49 -9.75
CA ILE A 66 8.86 7.91 -8.77
C ILE A 66 10.26 8.49 -8.99
N SER A 67 10.75 9.23 -8.01
CA SER A 67 12.08 9.85 -8.04
C SER A 67 13.06 9.19 -7.08
N HIS A 68 12.55 8.62 -5.98
CA HIS A 68 13.37 8.05 -4.93
C HIS A 68 13.07 6.56 -4.76
N SER A 69 14.12 5.78 -4.46
CA SER A 69 13.99 4.37 -4.09
C SER A 69 14.94 4.05 -2.96
N GLU A 70 14.48 3.26 -2.00
CA GLU A 70 15.29 2.77 -0.89
C GLU A 70 15.24 1.24 -0.84
N ILE A 71 16.37 0.63 -0.50
CA ILE A 71 16.48 -0.83 -0.38
C ILE A 71 16.41 -1.18 1.11
N VAL A 72 15.37 -1.91 1.49
CA VAL A 72 15.21 -2.45 2.84
C VAL A 72 15.63 -3.91 2.87
N ASN A 73 16.57 -4.22 3.75
CA ASN A 73 16.99 -5.60 4.00
C ASN A 73 15.98 -6.26 4.94
N THR A 74 15.24 -7.24 4.43
CA THR A 74 14.36 -8.08 5.24
C THR A 74 14.98 -9.47 5.43
N PRO A 75 14.57 -10.24 6.45
CA PRO A 75 15.02 -11.63 6.60
C PRO A 75 14.75 -12.50 5.37
N ASN A 76 13.74 -12.14 4.56
CA ASN A 76 13.35 -12.86 3.35
C ASN A 76 14.00 -12.29 2.07
N GLY A 77 14.95 -11.37 2.21
CA GLY A 77 15.67 -10.75 1.09
C GLY A 77 15.54 -9.23 1.02
N ARG A 78 16.14 -8.67 -0.03
CA ARG A 78 16.15 -7.22 -0.27
C ARG A 78 14.87 -6.80 -0.98
N VAL A 79 14.17 -5.82 -0.40
CA VAL A 79 12.94 -5.26 -0.96
C VAL A 79 13.18 -3.80 -1.30
N THR A 80 12.92 -3.42 -2.55
CA THR A 80 13.01 -2.01 -2.98
C THR A 80 11.68 -1.32 -2.74
N ILE A 81 11.71 -0.24 -1.98
CA ILE A 81 10.56 0.64 -1.74
C ILE A 81 10.72 1.88 -2.61
N PHE A 82 9.68 2.22 -3.35
CA PHE A 82 9.66 3.39 -4.23
C PHE A 82 8.87 4.52 -3.59
N PHE A 83 9.47 5.70 -3.56
CA PHE A 83 8.89 6.90 -2.97
C PHE A 83 8.68 7.97 -4.04
N LEU A 84 7.48 8.55 -4.00
CA LEU A 84 7.12 9.70 -4.83
C LEU A 84 7.79 10.98 -4.30
N ILE A 85 7.84 11.12 -2.98
CA ILE A 85 8.42 12.24 -2.23
C ILE A 85 9.38 11.63 -1.22
N PRO A 86 10.58 12.19 -1.01
CA PRO A 86 11.51 11.67 -0.02
C PRO A 86 10.84 11.64 1.36
N GLU A 87 10.91 10.49 2.02
CA GLU A 87 10.38 10.36 3.38
C GLU A 87 11.22 11.20 4.34
N ASN A 88 10.56 12.06 5.12
CA ASN A 88 11.24 12.84 6.14
C ASN A 88 11.49 11.95 7.37
N LYS A 89 12.75 11.53 7.53
CA LYS A 89 13.21 10.64 8.60
C LYS A 89 13.16 11.30 9.99
N ASP A 90 13.02 12.63 10.04
CA ASP A 90 12.94 13.41 11.28
C ASP A 90 11.49 13.67 11.73
N SER A 91 10.49 13.04 11.10
CA SER A 91 9.10 13.12 11.56
C SER A 91 8.93 12.33 12.86
N ASN A 92 8.83 13.06 13.98
CA ASN A 92 8.48 12.48 15.27
C ASN A 92 7.04 11.93 15.23
N TYR A 93 6.88 10.65 15.60
CA TYR A 93 5.60 9.94 15.72
C TYR A 93 4.91 10.22 17.05
#